data_AF-A0A7Y9USK4-F1
#
_entry.id   AF-A0A7Y9USK4-F1
#
_cell.length_a   1.000
_cell.length_b   1.000
_cell.length_c   1.000
_cell.angle_alpha   90.00
_cell.angle_beta   90.00
_cell.angle_gamma   90.00
#
_symmetry.space_group_name_H-M   'P 1'
#
loop_
_entity.id
_entity.type
_entity.pdbx_description
1 polymer ?
#
loop_
_entity_poly.entity_id
_entity_poly.type
_entity_poly.pdbx_seq_one_letter_code
_entity_poly.pdbx_strand_id
1 'polypeptide(L)'
;MQQTRPAIAMTATALDDYDPTCSCCSLVVSEVSFQLEHGEAWRERLAGRSLPTRVEIALDEATGIVVRVKNTGGFEDVGFEVEIVSAQLA
;
A
#
# COMPACT_ATOMS: atom_id res chain seq x y z
N MET A 1 19.83 21.24 2.78
CA MET A 1 18.69 21.11 3.71
C MET A 1 17.59 20.41 2.91
N GLN A 2 17.34 19.13 3.19
CA GLN A 2 16.23 18.39 2.56
C GLN A 2 14.94 19.07 2.99
N GLN A 3 14.17 19.62 2.04
CA GLN A 3 12.85 20.16 2.34
C GLN A 3 11.93 18.98 2.66
N THR A 4 11.46 18.90 3.91
CA THR A 4 10.40 17.95 4.27
C THR A 4 9.15 18.36 3.51
N ARG A 5 8.78 17.61 2.47
CA ARG A 5 7.55 17.82 1.72
C ARG A 5 6.35 17.46 2.63
N PRO A 6 5.30 18.29 2.72
CA PRO A 6 4.12 17.96 3.51
C PRO A 6 3.47 16.65 3.06
N ALA A 7 3.04 15.82 4.01
CA ALA A 7 2.39 14.55 3.73
C ALA A 7 1.21 14.31 4.67
N ILE A 8 0.13 13.75 4.12
CA ILE A 8 -1.03 13.28 4.88
C ILE A 8 -0.80 11.83 5.27
N ALA A 9 -0.74 11.57 6.58
CA ALA A 9 -0.66 10.22 7.12
C ALA A 9 -2.04 9.68 7.50
N MET A 10 -2.30 8.42 7.18
CA MET A 10 -3.55 7.74 7.49
C MET A 10 -3.32 6.26 7.76
N THR A 11 -4.30 5.62 8.39
CA THR A 11 -4.38 4.17 8.53
C THR A 11 -5.62 3.69 7.80
N ALA A 12 -5.45 2.71 6.91
CA ALA A 12 -6.52 2.17 6.08
C ALA A 12 -6.68 0.66 6.30
N THR A 13 -7.91 0.19 6.14
CA THR A 13 -8.26 -1.24 6.13
C THR A 13 -9.16 -1.48 4.93
N ALA A 14 -8.96 -2.61 4.24
CA ALA A 14 -9.83 -3.02 3.15
C ALA A 14 -11.17 -3.45 3.73
N LEU A 15 -12.25 -2.86 3.23
CA LEU A 15 -13.61 -3.33 3.50
C LEU A 15 -13.98 -4.45 2.54
N ASP A 16 -15.07 -5.16 2.83
CA ASP A 16 -15.52 -6.30 2.02
C ASP A 16 -15.87 -5.91 0.57
N ASP A 17 -16.21 -4.65 0.32
CA ASP A 17 -16.51 -4.07 -1.00
C ASP A 17 -15.30 -3.39 -1.66
N TYR A 18 -14.10 -3.51 -1.08
CA TYR A 18 -12.88 -2.98 -1.67
C TYR A 18 -12.43 -3.84 -2.85
N ASP A 19 -12.68 -3.35 -4.06
CA ASP A 19 -12.41 -4.05 -5.33
C ASP A 19 -11.41 -3.25 -6.21
N PRO A 20 -10.10 -3.35 -5.93
CA PRO A 20 -9.08 -2.68 -6.75
C PRO A 20 -9.04 -3.29 -8.15
N THR A 21 -9.00 -2.45 -9.19
CA THR A 21 -8.94 -2.93 -10.58
C THR A 21 -7.64 -3.68 -10.91
N CYS A 22 -6.55 -3.39 -10.20
CA CYS A 22 -5.25 -4.00 -10.44
C CYS A 22 -4.45 -4.15 -9.14
N SER A 23 -3.57 -5.15 -9.06
CA SER A 23 -2.76 -5.40 -7.85
C SER A 23 -1.80 -4.26 -7.52
N CYS A 24 -1.26 -3.53 -8.50
CA CYS A 24 -0.41 -2.36 -8.24
C CYS A 24 -1.19 -1.07 -7.92
N CYS A 25 -2.49 -1.07 -8.17
CA CYS A 25 -3.41 0.02 -7.87
C CYS A 25 -3.91 -0.06 -6.42
N SER A 26 -3.78 -1.22 -5.77
CA SER A 26 -4.30 -1.41 -4.43
C SER A 26 -3.48 -0.63 -3.42
N LEU A 27 -4.12 0.35 -2.77
CA LEU A 27 -3.54 1.09 -1.65
C LEU A 27 -3.44 0.22 -0.38
N VAL A 28 -4.29 -0.80 -0.27
CA VAL A 28 -4.33 -1.75 0.84
C VAL A 28 -4.19 -3.16 0.29
N VAL A 29 -3.23 -3.92 0.81
CA VAL A 29 -3.12 -5.35 0.48
C VAL A 29 -4.29 -6.08 1.12
N SER A 30 -5.03 -6.79 0.28
CA SER A 30 -6.27 -7.51 0.61
C SER A 30 -6.28 -8.86 -0.09
N GLU A 31 -7.28 -9.69 0.18
CA GLU A 31 -7.45 -10.95 -0.55
C GLU A 31 -7.61 -10.70 -2.05
N VAL A 32 -8.43 -9.72 -2.44
CA VAL A 32 -8.66 -9.36 -3.86
C VAL A 32 -7.37 -8.93 -4.54
N SER A 33 -6.59 -8.02 -3.92
CA SER A 33 -5.33 -7.58 -4.53
C SER A 33 -4.30 -8.72 -4.64
N PHE A 34 -4.27 -9.61 -3.64
CA PHE A 34 -3.38 -10.77 -3.63
C PHE A 34 -3.77 -11.82 -4.69
N GLN A 35 -5.08 -12.00 -4.90
CA GLN A 35 -5.62 -12.80 -6.00
C GLN A 35 -5.27 -12.21 -7.36
N LEU A 36 -5.42 -10.90 -7.54
CA LEU A 36 -5.06 -10.21 -8.78
C LEU A 36 -3.57 -10.35 -9.11
N GLU A 37 -2.69 -10.36 -8.10
CA GLU A 37 -1.24 -10.51 -8.30
C GLU A 37 -0.83 -11.95 -8.63
N HIS A 38 -1.44 -12.93 -7.98
CA HIS A 38 -0.96 -14.31 -8.02
C HIS A 38 -1.86 -15.30 -8.77
N GLY A 39 -3.03 -14.86 -9.23
CA GLY A 39 -4.01 -15.69 -9.92
C GLY A 39 -4.43 -16.90 -9.07
N GLU A 40 -4.70 -18.04 -9.71
CA GLU A 40 -5.17 -19.27 -9.06
C GLU A 40 -4.26 -19.77 -7.92
N ALA A 41 -2.96 -19.49 -8.00
CA ALA A 41 -1.97 -19.92 -7.01
C ALA A 41 -1.96 -19.07 -5.73
N TRP A 42 -2.86 -18.08 -5.60
CA TRP A 42 -2.82 -17.13 -4.49
C TRP A 42 -2.85 -17.80 -3.11
N ARG A 43 -3.67 -18.85 -2.91
CA ARG A 43 -3.75 -19.54 -1.60
C ARG A 43 -2.43 -20.21 -1.23
N GLU A 44 -1.77 -20.80 -2.21
CA GLU A 44 -0.46 -21.46 -2.05
C GLU A 44 0.62 -20.42 -1.75
N ARG A 45 0.57 -19.25 -2.42
CA ARG A 45 1.48 -18.12 -2.18
C ARG A 45 1.32 -17.50 -0.80
N LEU A 46 0.10 -17.53 -0.26
CA LEU A 46 -0.16 -17.10 1.11
C LEU A 46 0.61 -17.99 2.11
N ALA A 47 0.75 -19.29 1.82
CA ALA A 47 1.54 -20.25 2.58
C ALA A 47 1.26 -20.23 4.10
N GLY A 48 0.00 -20.02 4.48
CA GLY A 48 -0.44 -19.95 5.88
C GLY A 48 -0.10 -18.64 6.61
N ARG A 49 0.48 -17.64 5.92
CA ARG A 49 0.71 -16.30 6.45
C ARG A 49 -0.59 -15.49 6.43
N SER A 50 -0.73 -14.52 7.33
CA SER A 50 -1.90 -13.64 7.39
C SER A 50 -1.71 -12.41 6.49
N LEU A 51 -2.78 -12.01 5.78
CA LEU A 51 -2.86 -10.70 5.14
C LEU A 51 -2.86 -9.57 6.19
N PRO A 52 -2.46 -8.34 5.82
CA PRO A 52 -2.52 -7.22 6.76
C PRO A 52 -3.94 -6.93 7.20
N THR A 53 -4.09 -6.57 8.47
CA THR A 53 -5.36 -6.07 9.02
C THR A 53 -5.51 -4.57 8.85
N ARG A 54 -4.38 -3.86 8.70
CA ARG A 54 -4.33 -2.42 8.45
C ARG A 54 -3.02 -2.04 7.75
N VAL A 55 -3.05 -0.92 7.05
CA VAL A 55 -1.91 -0.35 6.35
C VAL A 55 -1.77 1.11 6.76
N GLU A 56 -0.59 1.47 7.26
CA GLU A 56 -0.20 2.86 7.48
C GLU A 56 0.32 3.44 6.16
N ILE A 57 -0.21 4.58 5.74
CA ILE A 57 0.10 5.20 4.44
C ILE A 57 0.40 6.68 4.66
N ALA A 58 1.42 7.21 3.99
CA ALA A 58 1.64 8.65 3.87
C ALA A 58 1.64 9.06 2.39
N LEU A 59 0.86 10.08 2.05
CA LEU A 59 0.77 10.65 0.71
C LEU A 59 1.36 12.05 0.70
N ASP A 60 2.24 12.34 -0.24
CA ASP A 60 2.70 13.70 -0.50
C ASP A 60 1.52 14.59 -0.93
N GLU A 61 1.30 15.68 -0.22
CA GLU A 61 0.11 16.54 -0.42
C GLU A 61 0.04 17.15 -1.82
N ALA A 62 1.20 17.48 -2.39
CA ALA A 62 1.26 18.20 -3.65
C ALA A 62 1.04 17.28 -4.85
N THR A 63 1.53 16.03 -4.79
CA THR A 63 1.52 15.08 -5.92
C THR A 63 0.50 13.97 -5.77
N GLY A 64 0.02 13.69 -4.56
CA GLY A 64 -0.79 12.50 -4.26
C GLY A 64 -0.01 11.18 -4.32
N ILE A 65 1.31 11.22 -4.48
CA ILE A 65 2.16 10.02 -4.50
C ILE A 65 2.26 9.46 -3.09
N VAL A 66 2.09 8.16 -2.95
CA VAL A 66 2.37 7.44 -1.71
C VAL A 66 3.88 7.42 -1.45
N VAL A 67 4.33 8.10 -0.41
CA VAL A 67 5.74 8.21 -0.03
C VAL A 67 6.15 7.25 1.08
N ARG A 68 5.17 6.69 1.80
CA ARG A 68 5.41 5.63 2.80
C ARG A 68 4.23 4.68 2.87
N VAL A 69 4.54 3.38 3.00
CA VAL A 69 3.57 2.32 3.29
C VAL A 69 4.15 1.40 4.35
N LYS A 70 3.33 0.98 5.31
CA LYS A 70 3.67 -0.10 6.25
C LYS A 70 2.47 -0.99 6.51
N ASN A 71 2.62 -2.28 6.23
CA ASN A 71 1.62 -3.28 6.60
C ASN A 71 1.66 -3.58 8.10
N THR A 72 0.50 -3.88 8.71
CA THR A 72 0.40 -4.32 10.10
C THR A 72 -0.62 -5.45 10.22
N GLY A 73 -0.38 -6.40 11.13
CA GLY A 73 -1.26 -7.57 11.29
C GLY A 73 -1.01 -8.70 10.28
N GLY A 74 0.00 -8.55 9.41
CA GLY A 74 0.53 -9.52 8.44
C GLY A 74 0.91 -8.81 7.13
N PHE A 75 1.87 -9.14 6.28
CA PHE A 75 3.01 -10.03 6.32
C PHE A 75 4.21 -9.27 6.92
N GLU A 76 4.45 -9.52 8.21
CA GLU A 76 5.57 -9.09 9.07
C GLU A 76 6.25 -7.74 8.74
N ASP A 77 5.47 -6.65 8.83
CA ASP A 77 5.92 -5.25 8.80
C ASP A 77 6.65 -4.81 7.51
N VAL A 78 6.42 -5.52 6.40
CA VAL A 78 6.93 -5.11 5.09
C VAL A 78 6.29 -3.78 4.68
N GLY A 79 7.13 -2.89 4.18
CA GLY A 79 6.76 -1.54 3.80
C GLY A 79 7.87 -0.90 2.98
N PHE A 80 7.64 0.32 2.56
CA PHE A 80 8.65 1.13 1.89
C PHE A 80 8.53 2.58 2.32
N GLU A 81 9.64 3.30 2.14
CA GLU A 81 9.71 4.75 2.18
C GLU A 81 10.44 5.21 0.92
N VAL A 82 9.92 6.22 0.24
CA VAL A 82 10.51 6.77 -0.98
C VAL A 82 10.67 8.28 -0.87
N GLU A 83 11.72 8.79 -1.49
CA GLU A 83 11.98 10.22 -1.60
C GLU A 83 11.59 10.72 -3.00
N ILE A 84 10.84 11.82 -3.04
CA ILE A 84 10.56 12.53 -4.30
C ILE A 84 11.74 13.45 -4.62
N VAL A 85 12.63 12.98 -5.51
CA VAL A 85 13.81 13.74 -5.97
C VAL A 85 13.41 14.96 -6.80
N SER A 86 12.38 14.82 -7.64
CA SER A 86 11.82 15.91 -8.42
C SER A 86 10.36 15.65 -8.76
N ALA A 87 9.51 16.65 -8.65
CA ALA A 87 8.15 16.64 -9.17
C ALA A 87 7.85 18.00 -9.80
N GLN A 88 7.36 18.00 -11.03
CA GLN A 88 6.83 19.18 -11.69
C GLN A 88 5.32 19.02 -11.77
N LEU A 89 4.59 19.87 -11.03
CA LEU A 89 3.14 19.95 -11.12
C LEU A 89 2.80 20.91 -12.26
N ALA A 90 1.80 20.54 -13.07
CA ALA A 90 1.33 21.33 -14.20
C ALA A 90 0.53 22.56 -13.76
#